data_AF-A0A1A2D0I0-F1
#
_entry.id   AF-A0A1A2D0I0-F1
#
_cell.length_a   1.000
_cell.length_b   1.000
_cell.length_c   1.000
_cell.angle_alpha   90.00
_cell.angle_beta   90.00
_cell.angle_gamma   90.00
#
_symmetry.space_group_name_H-M   'P 1'
#
loop_
_entity.id
_entity.type
_entity.pdbx_description
1 polymer ?
#
loop_
_entity_poly.entity_id
_entity_poly.type
_entity_poly.pdbx_seq_one_letter_code
_entity_poly.pdbx_strand_id
1 'polypeptide(L)'
;MTAGPLSATQAVAAVTEYILEAGMDYPTTGLAADRFEAGWSVYAPVHVGTSVFLVGDSGRIEQVSSSTPPQVARERFAEQERALAQREANGDSREFMSELADAFDDASNGGPPVASGFTIVDDGAPPGPVQALRDEQIGAQASAMLDPIAQELAALGPPGWQEFRAVFALTVRAGTADCAFVTRDGWQPVTVPRSVLDLVRAQREVSAQMPAGPWWRLLLTVTNQGQLRVDYDYGEQPFPDHQLQPPPNYRDDIAAYPRPRLPIWMAGYLAGPTAQGRTPAQASKAASAEQAGGRRPTETDDIEPLPDTWARWAVLAATYTGAQSHWGPRIAPGLAWYESDARSGSSLYVLPGDRAVLSGGRWNSPLLVAAYQRHEPLPDLYCGAPAWVNDSVLNSRNQNGLLSFCYWWSDGRWWRGAADTFDELDDPLPAIWTPQETVDAMAAVVGPGVENACHHLLAAAADHTVATDDVAAVFTHFAHPDVDAAFNQLSLAGLTR
;
A
#
# COMPACT_ATOMS: atom_id res chain seq x y z
N MET A 1 -24.08 24.07 20.28
CA MET A 1 -22.80 24.07 21.02
C MET A 1 -21.82 23.33 20.14
N THR A 2 -20.90 24.04 19.48
CA THR A 2 -19.88 23.44 18.62
C THR A 2 -18.91 22.66 19.51
N ALA A 3 -18.95 21.33 19.42
CA ALA A 3 -18.00 20.46 20.11
C ALA A 3 -16.58 20.81 19.62
N GLY A 4 -15.67 21.10 20.53
CA GLY A 4 -14.25 21.27 20.20
C GLY A 4 -13.64 19.94 19.73
N PRO A 5 -12.44 19.97 19.12
CA PRO A 5 -11.76 18.77 18.64
C PRO A 5 -11.61 17.74 19.76
N LEU A 6 -11.87 16.48 19.42
CA LEU A 6 -11.92 15.37 20.37
C LEU A 6 -10.52 15.15 20.97
N SER A 7 -10.40 14.88 22.27
CA SER A 7 -9.09 14.59 22.88
C SER A 7 -8.71 13.11 22.75
N ALA A 8 -7.41 12.78 22.85
CA ALA A 8 -6.92 11.38 22.79
C ALA A 8 -7.64 10.45 23.78
N THR A 9 -7.86 10.94 25.02
CA THR A 9 -8.57 10.17 26.06
C THR A 9 -10.03 9.94 25.70
N GLN A 10 -10.69 10.92 25.07
CA GLN A 10 -12.07 10.76 24.59
C GLN A 10 -12.15 9.80 23.40
N ALA A 11 -11.15 9.79 22.51
CA ALA A 11 -11.10 8.86 21.39
C ALA A 11 -10.92 7.41 21.87
N VAL A 12 -10.02 7.18 22.83
CA VAL A 12 -9.83 5.86 23.44
C VAL A 12 -11.09 5.41 24.17
N ALA A 13 -11.76 6.30 24.91
CA ALA A 13 -13.01 5.98 25.60
C ALA A 13 -14.14 5.60 24.62
N ALA A 14 -14.31 6.38 23.54
CA ALA A 14 -15.33 6.12 22.53
C ALA A 14 -15.11 4.79 21.80
N VAL A 15 -13.86 4.46 21.48
CA VAL A 15 -13.52 3.15 20.87
C VAL A 15 -13.71 2.01 21.86
N THR A 16 -13.39 2.22 23.13
CA THR A 16 -13.62 1.22 24.18
C THR A 16 -15.11 0.90 24.34
N GLU A 17 -15.95 1.92 24.36
CA GLU A 17 -17.41 1.76 24.43
C GLU A 17 -17.95 1.05 23.18
N TYR A 18 -17.51 1.47 21.99
CA TYR A 18 -17.85 0.82 20.72
C TYR A 18 -17.45 -0.66 20.68
N ILE A 19 -16.27 -1.02 21.21
CA ILE A 19 -15.81 -2.41 21.30
C ILE A 19 -16.73 -3.25 22.21
N LEU A 20 -17.13 -2.70 23.35
CA LEU A 20 -18.00 -3.36 24.32
C LEU A 20 -19.43 -3.53 23.80
N GLU A 21 -19.98 -2.50 23.15
CA GLU A 21 -21.34 -2.53 22.58
C GLU A 21 -21.43 -3.48 21.38
N ALA A 22 -20.41 -3.49 20.52
CA ALA A 22 -20.35 -4.39 19.36
C ALA A 22 -19.95 -5.83 19.72
N GLY A 23 -19.60 -6.11 20.98
CA GLY A 23 -19.21 -7.44 21.44
C GLY A 23 -17.94 -7.98 20.75
N MET A 24 -17.03 -7.09 20.33
CA MET A 24 -15.82 -7.45 19.62
C MET A 24 -14.76 -8.03 20.56
N ASP A 25 -14.09 -9.11 20.14
CA ASP A 25 -12.93 -9.68 20.84
C ASP A 25 -11.66 -8.86 20.55
N TYR A 26 -11.63 -7.62 21.05
CA TYR A 26 -10.52 -6.67 20.93
C TYR A 26 -10.16 -6.11 22.32
N PRO A 27 -8.87 -5.96 22.67
CA PRO A 27 -8.48 -5.46 23.99
C PRO A 27 -9.01 -4.05 24.24
N THR A 28 -9.63 -3.83 25.40
CA THR A 28 -10.13 -2.51 25.84
C THR A 28 -9.15 -1.78 26.77
N THR A 29 -8.03 -2.42 27.13
CA THR A 29 -6.99 -1.86 28.02
C THR A 29 -5.67 -1.69 27.29
N GLY A 30 -4.97 -0.58 27.51
CA GLY A 30 -3.66 -0.32 26.91
C GLY A 30 -3.70 0.15 25.44
N LEU A 31 -4.83 0.73 25.02
CA LEU A 31 -4.98 1.34 23.70
C LEU A 31 -4.12 2.60 23.56
N ALA A 32 -3.43 2.72 22.43
CA ALA A 32 -2.72 3.92 22.00
C ALA A 32 -3.57 4.71 21.00
N ALA A 33 -3.37 6.02 20.92
CA ALA A 33 -4.09 6.91 20.01
C ALA A 33 -3.13 7.88 19.31
N ASP A 34 -3.06 7.81 17.98
CA ASP A 34 -2.26 8.71 17.15
C ASP A 34 -3.16 9.75 16.47
N ARG A 35 -2.79 11.03 16.52
CA ARG A 35 -3.57 12.10 15.88
C ARG A 35 -3.34 12.11 14.36
N PHE A 36 -4.37 12.38 13.58
CA PHE A 36 -4.29 12.74 12.16
C PHE A 36 -5.23 13.91 11.84
N GLU A 37 -5.21 14.39 10.59
CA GLU A 37 -5.86 15.64 10.15
C GLU A 37 -7.35 15.75 10.56
N ALA A 38 -8.10 14.65 10.48
CA ALA A 38 -9.54 14.64 10.73
C ALA A 38 -9.96 13.90 12.02
N GLY A 39 -9.02 13.45 12.86
CA GLY A 39 -9.36 12.65 14.03
C GLY A 39 -8.21 11.88 14.68
N TRP A 40 -8.52 10.72 15.28
CA TRP A 40 -7.60 9.86 16.02
C TRP A 40 -7.60 8.43 15.49
N SER A 41 -6.43 7.82 15.45
CA SER A 41 -6.21 6.41 15.12
C SER A 41 -5.95 5.65 16.41
N VAL A 42 -6.91 4.85 16.88
CA VAL A 42 -6.84 4.08 18.13
C VAL A 42 -6.55 2.61 17.85
N TYR A 43 -5.54 2.04 18.52
CA TYR A 43 -5.11 0.66 18.30
C TYR A 43 -4.43 0.05 19.53
N ALA A 44 -4.32 -1.28 19.54
CA ALA A 44 -3.59 -2.05 20.55
C ALA A 44 -2.14 -2.32 20.08
N PRO A 45 -1.09 -1.84 20.78
CA PRO A 45 0.30 -1.91 20.30
C PRO A 45 0.90 -3.33 20.18
N VAL A 46 0.32 -4.35 20.82
CA VAL A 46 0.95 -5.67 21.01
C VAL A 46 0.14 -6.84 20.44
N HIS A 47 -0.99 -6.60 19.78
CA HIS A 47 -1.86 -7.66 19.26
C HIS A 47 -1.61 -7.92 17.77
N VAL A 48 -1.26 -9.16 17.42
CA VAL A 48 -1.01 -9.61 16.05
C VAL A 48 -2.35 -9.77 15.30
N GLY A 49 -2.60 -8.92 14.30
CA GLY A 49 -3.87 -8.84 13.56
C GLY A 49 -4.54 -7.45 13.66
N THR A 50 -3.74 -6.39 13.59
CA THR A 50 -4.08 -5.01 13.98
C THR A 50 -5.24 -4.41 13.19
N SER A 51 -6.47 -4.60 13.69
CA SER A 51 -7.57 -3.68 13.40
C SER A 51 -7.24 -2.32 14.03
N VAL A 52 -7.35 -1.25 13.26
CA VAL A 52 -7.17 0.14 13.72
C VAL A 52 -8.53 0.82 13.70
N PHE A 53 -8.89 1.54 14.75
CA PHE A 53 -10.13 2.30 14.81
C PHE A 53 -9.84 3.77 14.49
N LEU A 54 -10.48 4.31 13.46
CA LEU A 54 -10.43 5.74 13.15
C LEU A 54 -11.62 6.43 13.82
N VAL A 55 -11.34 7.46 14.60
CA VAL A 55 -12.33 8.27 15.32
C VAL A 55 -12.27 9.68 14.79
N GLY A 56 -13.34 10.13 14.13
CA GLY A 56 -13.46 11.51 13.66
C GLY A 56 -13.71 12.49 14.79
N ASP A 57 -13.36 13.75 14.59
CA ASP A 57 -13.73 14.82 15.53
C ASP A 57 -15.27 14.99 15.64
N SER A 58 -16.04 14.45 14.69
CA SER A 58 -17.50 14.33 14.76
C SER A 58 -18.01 13.24 15.72
N GLY A 59 -17.13 12.35 16.20
CA GLY A 59 -17.48 11.17 16.98
C GLY A 59 -17.76 9.91 16.15
N ARG A 60 -17.66 9.97 14.81
CA ARG A 60 -17.79 8.79 13.93
C ARG A 60 -16.62 7.82 14.18
N ILE A 61 -16.92 6.54 14.35
CA ILE A 61 -15.91 5.48 14.54
C ILE A 61 -15.97 4.53 13.34
N GLU A 62 -14.82 4.26 12.72
CA GLU A 62 -14.68 3.27 11.65
C GLU A 62 -13.59 2.26 12.01
N GLN A 63 -13.91 0.97 11.92
CA GLN A 63 -12.94 -0.10 12.08
C GLN A 63 -12.26 -0.37 10.74
N VAL A 64 -10.94 -0.23 10.70
CA VAL A 64 -10.11 -0.48 9.52
C VAL A 64 -9.45 -1.85 9.67
N SER A 65 -9.65 -2.70 8.66
CA SER A 65 -9.00 -4.01 8.55
C SER A 65 -7.50 -3.87 8.29
N SER A 66 -6.70 -4.86 8.73
CA SER A 66 -5.25 -4.91 8.54
C SER A 66 -4.80 -5.01 7.07
N SER A 67 -5.73 -5.14 6.12
CA SER A 67 -5.47 -5.21 4.68
C SER A 67 -5.42 -3.85 3.99
N THR A 68 -5.82 -2.77 4.66
CA THR A 68 -5.76 -1.40 4.13
C THR A 68 -4.61 -0.64 4.80
N PRO A 69 -3.66 -0.04 4.05
CA PRO A 69 -2.59 0.77 4.64
C PRO A 69 -3.15 1.90 5.53
N PRO A 70 -2.60 2.13 6.74
CA PRO A 70 -3.15 3.08 7.70
C PRO A 70 -3.34 4.50 7.14
N GLN A 71 -2.42 4.97 6.30
CA GLN A 71 -2.52 6.30 5.70
C GLN A 71 -3.67 6.41 4.69
N VAL A 72 -3.84 5.42 3.81
CA VAL A 72 -4.96 5.37 2.85
C VAL A 72 -6.31 5.32 3.58
N ALA A 73 -6.38 4.57 4.68
CA ALA A 73 -7.58 4.54 5.50
C ALA A 73 -7.86 5.90 6.17
N ARG A 74 -6.82 6.57 6.70
CA ARG A 74 -6.92 7.90 7.31
C ARG A 74 -7.34 8.97 6.29
N GLU A 75 -6.78 8.96 5.10
CA GLU A 75 -7.11 9.90 4.01
C GLU A 75 -8.56 9.72 3.55
N ARG A 76 -8.99 8.48 3.27
CA ARG A 76 -10.38 8.16 2.93
C ARG A 76 -11.35 8.60 4.03
N PHE A 77 -11.01 8.31 5.28
CA PHE A 77 -11.83 8.71 6.43
C PHE A 77 -11.95 10.23 6.53
N ALA A 78 -10.85 10.96 6.33
CA ALA A 78 -10.79 12.41 6.36
C ALA A 78 -11.60 13.06 5.23
N GLU A 79 -11.59 12.48 4.02
CA GLU A 79 -12.44 12.91 2.91
C GLU A 79 -13.92 12.72 3.21
N GLN A 80 -14.29 11.58 3.80
CA GLN A 80 -15.67 11.30 4.19
C GLN A 80 -16.16 12.25 5.29
N GLU A 81 -15.35 12.52 6.34
CA GLU A 81 -15.66 13.53 7.37
C GLU A 81 -15.87 14.92 6.76
N ARG A 82 -15.02 15.34 5.83
CA ARG A 82 -15.16 16.62 5.12
C ARG A 82 -16.45 16.68 4.30
N ALA A 83 -16.79 15.60 3.59
CA ALA A 83 -18.03 15.52 2.81
C ALA A 83 -19.28 15.54 3.69
N LEU A 84 -19.26 14.87 4.85
CA LEU A 84 -20.35 14.89 5.83
C LEU A 84 -20.53 16.27 6.46
N ALA A 85 -19.45 16.92 6.89
CA ALA A 85 -19.50 18.29 7.42
C ALA A 85 -20.04 19.29 6.38
N GLN A 86 -19.71 19.12 5.09
CA GLN A 86 -20.24 19.94 4.00
C GLN A 86 -21.72 19.66 3.71
N ARG A 87 -22.20 18.43 3.91
CA ARG A 87 -23.62 18.07 3.77
C ARG A 87 -24.46 18.60 4.93
N GLU A 88 -23.96 18.49 6.16
CA GLU A 88 -24.62 19.07 7.35
C GLU A 88 -24.69 20.60 7.29
N ALA A 89 -23.69 21.26 6.70
CA ALA A 89 -23.71 22.71 6.48
C ALA A 89 -24.73 23.18 5.42
N ASN A 90 -25.18 22.28 4.54
CA ASN A 90 -26.00 22.61 3.37
C ASN A 90 -27.45 22.08 3.40
N GLY A 91 -27.86 21.31 4.42
CA GLY A 91 -29.17 20.61 4.45
C GLY A 91 -30.09 21.00 5.61
N ASP A 92 -31.26 21.56 5.27
CA ASP A 92 -32.34 21.99 6.16
C ASP A 92 -32.89 20.81 7.02
N SER A 93 -32.50 20.79 8.30
CA SER A 93 -32.55 19.62 9.20
C SER A 93 -33.96 19.14 9.62
N ARG A 94 -35.04 19.73 9.10
CA ARG A 94 -36.43 19.39 9.51
C ARG A 94 -37.10 18.35 8.63
N GLU A 95 -36.70 18.23 7.37
CA GLU A 95 -37.33 17.29 6.42
C GLU A 95 -36.80 15.86 6.65
N PHE A 96 -35.50 15.73 6.89
CA PHE A 96 -34.82 14.46 7.22
C PHE A 96 -35.30 13.82 8.54
N MET A 97 -35.55 14.63 9.58
CA MET A 97 -36.03 14.13 10.88
C MET A 97 -37.48 13.58 10.81
N SER A 98 -38.26 14.00 9.82
CA SER A 98 -39.62 13.47 9.57
C SER A 98 -39.55 12.13 8.87
N GLU A 99 -38.68 12.00 7.87
CA GLU A 99 -38.51 10.78 7.08
C GLU A 99 -37.82 9.66 7.88
N LEU A 100 -36.90 10.02 8.77
CA LEU A 100 -36.24 9.10 9.70
C LEU A 100 -37.21 8.55 10.77
N ALA A 101 -38.15 9.37 11.25
CA ALA A 101 -39.15 8.94 12.21
C ALA A 101 -40.13 7.92 11.59
N ASP A 102 -40.50 8.12 10.32
CA ASP A 102 -41.33 7.17 9.57
C ASP A 102 -40.59 5.84 9.30
N ALA A 103 -39.27 5.89 9.09
CA ALA A 103 -38.44 4.69 8.89
C ALA A 103 -38.19 3.88 10.17
N PHE A 104 -38.20 4.50 11.35
CA PHE A 104 -38.02 3.81 12.63
C PHE A 104 -39.25 3.00 13.05
N ASP A 105 -40.46 3.46 12.71
CA ASP A 105 -41.69 2.70 13.01
C ASP A 105 -41.77 1.39 12.18
N ASP A 106 -41.27 1.39 10.94
CA ASP A 106 -41.23 0.21 10.07
C ASP A 106 -40.16 -0.83 10.48
N ALA A 107 -39.06 -0.40 11.12
CA ALA A 107 -37.97 -1.29 11.57
C ALA A 107 -38.30 -2.12 12.83
N SER A 108 -39.42 -1.82 13.51
CA SER A 108 -39.90 -2.55 14.71
C SER A 108 -40.36 -3.98 14.42
N ASN A 109 -40.58 -4.34 13.15
CA ASN A 109 -41.05 -5.66 12.74
C ASN A 109 -39.91 -6.44 12.07
N GLY A 110 -39.20 -7.23 12.88
CA GLY A 110 -37.91 -7.85 12.56
C GLY A 110 -37.81 -8.60 11.23
N GLY A 111 -36.69 -8.36 10.53
CA GLY A 111 -36.20 -9.10 9.37
C GLY A 111 -34.70 -9.45 9.49
N PRO A 112 -34.20 -10.45 8.74
CA PRO A 112 -32.88 -11.07 8.93
C PRO A 112 -31.71 -10.21 8.39
N PRO A 113 -30.45 -10.49 8.81
CA PRO A 113 -29.30 -9.64 8.52
C PRO A 113 -28.84 -9.76 7.06
N VAL A 114 -28.65 -8.61 6.41
CA VAL A 114 -28.23 -8.46 5.00
C VAL A 114 -26.72 -8.28 4.92
N ALA A 115 -26.05 -9.10 4.11
CA ALA A 115 -24.64 -8.93 3.75
C ALA A 115 -24.45 -7.59 3.03
N SER A 116 -23.69 -6.67 3.65
CA SER A 116 -23.34 -5.37 3.07
C SER A 116 -21.89 -5.42 2.63
N GLY A 117 -21.65 -5.43 1.31
CA GLY A 117 -20.30 -5.52 0.76
C GLY A 117 -20.27 -5.52 -0.76
N PHE A 118 -20.87 -4.51 -1.40
CA PHE A 118 -20.63 -4.23 -2.82
C PHE A 118 -20.07 -2.82 -2.95
N THR A 119 -18.75 -2.72 -3.14
CA THR A 119 -18.08 -1.45 -3.42
C THR A 119 -18.36 -1.07 -4.86
N ILE A 120 -19.26 -0.10 -5.07
CA ILE A 120 -19.47 0.53 -6.37
C ILE A 120 -18.25 1.42 -6.64
N VAL A 121 -17.43 1.05 -7.62
CA VAL A 121 -16.43 1.94 -8.21
C VAL A 121 -17.11 2.58 -9.43
N ASP A 122 -17.65 3.79 -9.29
CA ASP A 122 -18.30 4.50 -10.38
C ASP A 122 -17.68 5.90 -10.58
N ASP A 123 -17.12 6.12 -11.77
CA ASP A 123 -16.63 7.41 -12.28
C ASP A 123 -17.55 7.95 -13.41
N GLY A 124 -18.77 7.40 -13.53
CA GLY A 124 -19.73 7.69 -14.59
C GLY A 124 -20.94 8.54 -14.17
N ALA A 125 -21.74 8.95 -15.16
CA ALA A 125 -23.06 9.52 -14.91
C ALA A 125 -23.95 8.46 -14.23
N PRO A 126 -24.80 8.83 -13.26
CA PRO A 126 -25.60 7.87 -12.51
C PRO A 126 -26.42 7.00 -13.47
N PRO A 127 -26.43 5.67 -13.25
CA PRO A 127 -27.13 4.75 -14.14
C PRO A 127 -28.61 5.11 -14.22
N GLY A 128 -29.20 4.95 -15.40
CA GLY A 128 -30.64 5.09 -15.56
C GLY A 128 -31.39 4.11 -14.64
N PRO A 129 -32.62 4.41 -14.23
CA PRO A 129 -33.35 3.61 -13.22
C PRO A 129 -33.52 2.13 -13.59
N VAL A 130 -33.60 1.80 -14.88
CA VAL A 130 -33.68 0.41 -15.37
C VAL A 130 -32.36 -0.35 -15.18
N GLN A 131 -31.23 0.34 -15.34
CA GLN A 131 -29.91 -0.25 -15.16
C GLN A 131 -29.62 -0.48 -13.66
N ALA A 132 -29.96 0.49 -12.81
CA ALA A 132 -29.82 0.36 -11.36
C ALA A 132 -30.60 -0.86 -10.81
N LEU A 133 -31.85 -1.06 -11.22
CA LEU A 133 -32.65 -2.24 -10.82
C LEU A 133 -32.05 -3.55 -11.30
N ARG A 134 -31.45 -3.57 -12.49
CA ARG A 134 -30.79 -4.76 -13.03
C ARG A 134 -29.52 -5.10 -12.24
N ASP A 135 -28.73 -4.09 -11.94
CA ASP A 135 -27.48 -4.23 -11.17
C ASP A 135 -27.79 -4.70 -9.74
N GLU A 136 -28.87 -4.19 -9.13
CA GLU A 136 -29.36 -4.66 -7.83
C GLU A 136 -29.77 -6.14 -7.87
N GLN A 137 -30.49 -6.57 -8.91
CA GLN A 137 -30.89 -7.97 -9.08
C GLN A 137 -29.70 -8.91 -9.28
N ILE A 138 -28.71 -8.50 -10.09
CA ILE A 138 -27.47 -9.27 -10.31
C ILE A 138 -26.67 -9.34 -8.99
N GLY A 139 -26.54 -8.22 -8.28
CA GLY A 139 -25.87 -8.16 -6.98
C GLY A 139 -26.53 -9.06 -5.94
N ALA A 140 -27.86 -9.04 -5.84
CA ALA A 140 -28.63 -9.91 -4.96
C ALA A 140 -28.46 -11.39 -5.33
N GLN A 141 -28.49 -11.72 -6.62
CA GLN A 141 -28.24 -13.08 -7.10
C GLN A 141 -26.83 -13.55 -6.75
N ALA A 142 -25.81 -12.74 -7.02
CA ALA A 142 -24.42 -13.05 -6.71
C ALA A 142 -24.19 -13.21 -5.21
N SER A 143 -24.88 -12.43 -4.38
CA SER A 143 -24.84 -12.53 -2.92
C SER A 143 -25.47 -13.82 -2.41
N ALA A 144 -26.66 -14.19 -2.93
CA ALA A 144 -27.33 -15.43 -2.56
C ALA A 144 -26.52 -16.71 -2.88
N MET A 145 -25.60 -16.63 -3.85
CA MET A 145 -24.70 -17.73 -4.20
C MET A 145 -23.55 -17.95 -3.20
N LEU A 146 -23.34 -17.03 -2.25
CA LEU A 146 -22.27 -17.14 -1.25
C LEU A 146 -22.62 -18.12 -0.12
N ASP A 147 -23.91 -18.25 0.24
CA ASP A 147 -24.35 -19.13 1.32
C ASP A 147 -24.00 -20.61 1.07
N PRO A 148 -24.29 -21.20 -0.12
CA PRO A 148 -23.86 -22.57 -0.42
C PRO A 148 -22.34 -22.75 -0.38
N ILE A 149 -21.57 -21.75 -0.82
CA ILE A 149 -20.10 -21.79 -0.79
C ILE A 149 -19.62 -21.83 0.66
N ALA A 150 -20.14 -20.94 1.52
CA ALA A 150 -19.79 -20.87 2.93
C ALA A 150 -20.17 -22.17 3.67
N GLN A 151 -21.34 -22.75 3.36
CA GLN A 151 -21.80 -24.01 3.95
C GLN A 151 -20.91 -25.21 3.57
N GLU A 152 -20.56 -25.35 2.29
CA GLU A 152 -19.66 -26.43 1.85
C GLU A 152 -18.26 -26.30 2.46
N LEU A 153 -17.73 -25.07 2.55
CA LEU A 153 -16.45 -24.82 3.21
C LEU A 153 -16.52 -25.16 4.71
N ALA A 154 -17.54 -24.69 5.42
CA ALA A 154 -17.73 -24.96 6.85
C ALA A 154 -17.76 -26.46 7.18
N ALA A 155 -18.31 -27.29 6.28
CA ALA A 155 -18.35 -28.74 6.42
C ALA A 155 -16.96 -29.42 6.37
N LEU A 156 -15.93 -28.72 5.87
CA LEU A 156 -14.53 -29.18 5.88
C LEU A 156 -13.83 -28.90 7.21
N GLY A 157 -14.45 -28.08 8.07
CA GLY A 157 -13.83 -27.60 9.30
C GLY A 157 -13.56 -28.71 10.32
N PRO A 158 -12.38 -28.72 10.95
CA PRO A 158 -12.06 -29.67 12.01
C PRO A 158 -12.94 -29.43 13.25
N PRO A 159 -13.25 -30.45 14.07
CA PRO A 159 -14.08 -30.27 15.25
C PRO A 159 -13.60 -29.13 16.17
N GLY A 160 -14.50 -28.21 16.51
CA GLY A 160 -14.21 -27.09 17.41
C GLY A 160 -13.50 -25.89 16.77
N TRP A 161 -13.55 -25.77 15.44
CA TRP A 161 -13.10 -24.56 14.73
C TRP A 161 -13.91 -23.32 15.17
N GLN A 162 -13.28 -22.15 15.10
CA GLN A 162 -13.87 -20.87 15.53
C GLN A 162 -14.18 -19.93 14.35
N GLU A 163 -13.26 -19.85 13.41
CA GLU A 163 -13.36 -19.06 12.19
C GLU A 163 -12.68 -19.83 11.06
N PHE A 164 -13.11 -19.62 9.82
CA PHE A 164 -12.28 -19.91 8.66
C PHE A 164 -12.11 -18.69 7.76
N ARG A 165 -10.98 -18.67 7.07
CA ARG A 165 -10.70 -17.73 5.98
C ARG A 165 -10.49 -18.50 4.70
N ALA A 166 -11.18 -18.08 3.66
CA ALA A 166 -11.00 -18.61 2.32
C ALA A 166 -10.70 -17.47 1.33
N VAL A 167 -9.70 -17.66 0.48
CA VAL A 167 -9.33 -16.74 -0.59
C VAL A 167 -9.32 -17.50 -1.90
N PHE A 168 -10.12 -17.05 -2.85
CA PHE A 168 -10.18 -17.58 -4.20
C PHE A 168 -9.62 -16.55 -5.16
N ALA A 169 -8.54 -16.87 -5.88
CA ALA A 169 -7.97 -16.00 -6.90
C ALA A 169 -8.19 -16.65 -8.27
N LEU A 170 -9.15 -16.15 -9.06
CA LEU A 170 -9.63 -16.83 -10.27
C LEU A 170 -9.47 -15.98 -11.54
N THR A 171 -9.17 -16.67 -12.63
CA THR A 171 -9.33 -16.21 -14.00
C THR A 171 -10.19 -17.19 -14.79
N VAL A 172 -10.53 -16.85 -16.04
CA VAL A 172 -11.21 -17.78 -16.96
C VAL A 172 -10.49 -19.11 -17.14
N ARG A 173 -9.15 -19.13 -17.09
CA ARG A 173 -8.37 -20.36 -17.33
C ARG A 173 -8.04 -21.15 -16.09
N ALA A 174 -7.70 -20.46 -15.00
CA ALA A 174 -7.09 -21.08 -13.85
C ALA A 174 -7.43 -20.29 -12.59
N GLY A 175 -6.97 -20.79 -11.45
CA GLY A 175 -7.05 -20.06 -10.21
C GLY A 175 -6.53 -20.87 -9.04
N THR A 176 -6.38 -20.21 -7.91
CA THR A 176 -5.99 -20.82 -6.64
C THR A 176 -7.11 -20.64 -5.63
N ALA A 177 -7.13 -21.53 -4.65
CA ALA A 177 -8.02 -21.44 -3.50
C ALA A 177 -7.23 -21.82 -2.26
N ASP A 178 -7.13 -20.88 -1.34
CA ASP A 178 -6.55 -21.06 -0.03
C ASP A 178 -7.69 -21.07 0.98
N CYS A 179 -7.75 -22.07 1.85
CA CYS A 179 -8.72 -22.09 2.95
C CYS A 179 -8.04 -22.62 4.20
N ALA A 180 -8.24 -21.94 5.32
CA ALA A 180 -7.72 -22.37 6.60
C ALA A 180 -8.71 -22.07 7.73
N PHE A 181 -8.70 -22.93 8.75
CA PHE A 181 -9.54 -22.83 9.94
C PHE A 181 -8.71 -22.43 11.15
N VAL A 182 -9.24 -21.55 11.99
CA VAL A 182 -8.68 -21.27 13.32
C VAL A 182 -9.13 -22.36 14.29
N THR A 183 -8.16 -23.04 14.87
CA THR A 183 -8.35 -24.04 15.94
C THR A 183 -7.55 -23.65 17.18
N ARG A 184 -7.63 -24.45 18.25
CA ARG A 184 -6.80 -24.24 19.45
C ARG A 184 -5.30 -24.34 19.17
N ASP A 185 -4.92 -25.07 18.13
CA ASP A 185 -3.53 -25.29 17.73
C ASP A 185 -3.06 -24.28 16.66
N GLY A 186 -3.88 -23.26 16.36
CA GLY A 186 -3.63 -22.25 15.34
C GLY A 186 -4.35 -22.53 14.02
N TRP A 187 -3.84 -21.92 12.95
CA TRP A 187 -4.39 -22.04 11.60
C TRP A 187 -4.13 -23.43 11.01
N GLN A 188 -5.19 -24.11 10.60
CA GLN A 188 -5.15 -25.41 9.94
C GLN A 188 -5.63 -25.28 8.48
N PRO A 189 -4.72 -25.35 7.49
CA PRO A 189 -5.10 -25.27 6.08
C PRO A 189 -5.85 -26.53 5.65
N VAL A 190 -6.83 -26.36 4.76
CA VAL A 190 -7.57 -27.46 4.14
C VAL A 190 -7.53 -27.36 2.62
N THR A 191 -7.62 -28.49 1.95
CA THR A 191 -7.76 -28.51 0.49
C THR A 191 -9.20 -28.24 0.10
N VAL A 192 -9.42 -27.20 -0.72
CA VAL A 192 -10.76 -26.86 -1.20
C VAL A 192 -11.21 -27.83 -2.30
N PRO A 193 -12.38 -28.50 -2.16
CA PRO A 193 -12.91 -29.40 -3.17
C PRO A 193 -13.26 -28.71 -4.47
N ARG A 194 -13.28 -29.48 -5.58
CA ARG A 194 -13.69 -28.97 -6.89
C ARG A 194 -15.14 -28.49 -6.92
N SER A 195 -16.04 -29.09 -6.15
CA SER A 195 -17.45 -28.65 -6.07
C SER A 195 -17.56 -27.20 -5.61
N VAL A 196 -16.81 -26.83 -4.57
CA VAL A 196 -16.75 -25.45 -4.07
C VAL A 196 -16.15 -24.52 -5.11
N LEU A 197 -15.08 -24.93 -5.79
CA LEU A 197 -14.50 -24.13 -6.89
C LEU A 197 -15.50 -23.88 -8.02
N ASP A 198 -16.33 -24.86 -8.36
CA ASP A 198 -17.35 -24.73 -9.40
C ASP A 198 -18.46 -23.75 -8.96
N LEU A 199 -18.87 -23.78 -7.68
CA LEU A 199 -19.80 -22.80 -7.11
C LEU A 199 -19.23 -21.38 -7.16
N VAL A 200 -17.96 -21.21 -6.78
CA VAL A 200 -17.27 -19.91 -6.81
C VAL A 200 -17.11 -19.40 -8.24
N ARG A 201 -16.81 -20.27 -9.21
CA ARG A 201 -16.76 -19.90 -10.64
C ARG A 201 -18.12 -19.43 -11.14
N ALA A 202 -19.20 -20.14 -10.82
CA ALA A 202 -20.55 -19.73 -11.18
C ALA A 202 -20.90 -18.37 -10.54
N GLN A 203 -20.51 -18.14 -9.28
CA GLN A 203 -20.71 -16.86 -8.60
C GLN A 203 -19.95 -15.72 -9.28
N ARG A 204 -18.70 -15.98 -9.71
CA ARG A 204 -17.88 -15.03 -10.46
C ARG A 204 -18.52 -14.67 -11.80
N GLU A 205 -19.07 -15.64 -12.52
CA GLU A 205 -19.75 -15.42 -13.80
C GLU A 205 -21.01 -14.54 -13.68
N VAL A 206 -21.79 -14.71 -12.59
CA VAL A 206 -22.91 -13.80 -12.29
C VAL A 206 -22.40 -12.41 -11.94
N SER A 207 -21.40 -12.32 -11.05
CA SER A 207 -20.79 -11.04 -10.65
C SER A 207 -20.18 -10.28 -11.83
N ALA A 208 -19.67 -10.99 -12.84
CA ALA A 208 -19.07 -10.41 -14.03
C ALA A 208 -20.04 -9.57 -14.88
N GLN A 209 -21.36 -9.72 -14.67
CA GLN A 209 -22.39 -8.94 -15.35
C GLN A 209 -22.59 -7.55 -14.72
N MET A 210 -22.02 -7.29 -13.54
CA MET A 210 -22.00 -5.97 -12.92
C MET A 210 -21.06 -5.01 -13.67
N PRO A 211 -21.27 -3.68 -13.58
CA PRO A 211 -20.40 -2.69 -14.22
C PRO A 211 -18.91 -2.81 -13.85
N ALA A 212 -18.61 -3.23 -12.61
CA ALA A 212 -17.23 -3.46 -12.14
C ALA A 212 -16.53 -4.65 -12.82
N GLY A 213 -17.29 -5.51 -13.51
CA GLY A 213 -16.80 -6.77 -14.07
C GLY A 213 -16.50 -7.82 -13.00
N PRO A 214 -15.81 -8.92 -13.37
CA PRO A 214 -15.50 -9.97 -12.41
C PRO A 214 -14.44 -9.50 -11.42
N TRP A 215 -14.59 -9.86 -10.16
CA TRP A 215 -13.51 -9.74 -9.18
C TRP A 215 -12.31 -10.63 -9.57
N TRP A 216 -11.12 -10.27 -9.09
CA TRP A 216 -9.92 -11.10 -9.21
C TRP A 216 -9.78 -12.04 -8.02
N ARG A 217 -10.05 -11.53 -6.80
CA ARG A 217 -10.13 -12.36 -5.60
C ARG A 217 -11.46 -12.22 -4.87
N LEU A 218 -11.94 -13.33 -4.34
CA LEU A 218 -13.05 -13.41 -3.39
C LEU A 218 -12.47 -13.84 -2.04
N LEU A 219 -12.65 -13.01 -1.02
CA LEU A 219 -12.20 -13.27 0.34
C LEU A 219 -13.44 -13.51 1.20
N LEU A 220 -13.46 -14.64 1.91
CA LEU A 220 -14.52 -15.01 2.84
C LEU A 220 -13.91 -15.17 4.22
N THR A 221 -14.57 -14.57 5.22
CA THR A 221 -14.31 -14.84 6.63
C THR A 221 -15.62 -15.30 7.25
N VAL A 222 -15.63 -16.49 7.83
CA VAL A 222 -16.84 -17.08 8.42
C VAL A 222 -16.57 -17.56 9.82
N THR A 223 -17.39 -17.12 10.77
CA THR A 223 -17.32 -17.59 12.17
C THR A 223 -18.16 -18.84 12.38
N ASN A 224 -17.89 -19.57 13.46
CA ASN A 224 -18.67 -20.74 13.86
C ASN A 224 -20.12 -20.42 14.28
N GLN A 225 -20.47 -19.13 14.38
CA GLN A 225 -21.83 -18.63 14.57
C GLN A 225 -22.57 -18.40 13.24
N GLY A 226 -21.91 -18.64 12.11
CA GLY A 226 -22.46 -18.42 10.78
C GLY A 226 -22.40 -16.97 10.31
N GLN A 227 -21.65 -16.10 11.00
CA GLN A 227 -21.42 -14.73 10.52
C GLN A 227 -20.45 -14.78 9.35
N LEU A 228 -20.90 -14.30 8.19
CA LEU A 228 -20.15 -14.24 6.94
C LEU A 228 -19.76 -12.80 6.63
N ARG A 229 -18.46 -12.55 6.48
CA ARG A 229 -17.89 -11.35 5.87
C ARG A 229 -17.31 -11.71 4.51
N VAL A 230 -17.60 -10.88 3.51
CA VAL A 230 -17.20 -11.09 2.12
C VAL A 230 -16.53 -9.82 1.61
N ASP A 231 -15.37 -9.98 1.00
CA ASP A 231 -14.68 -8.91 0.32
C ASP A 231 -14.34 -9.34 -1.11
N TYR A 232 -14.51 -8.41 -2.05
CA TYR A 232 -14.14 -8.56 -3.45
C TYR A 232 -12.92 -7.69 -3.73
N ASP A 233 -11.90 -8.29 -4.33
CA ASP A 233 -10.66 -7.61 -4.71
C ASP A 233 -10.60 -7.47 -6.24
N TYR A 234 -10.51 -6.22 -6.70
CA TYR A 234 -10.42 -5.84 -8.11
C TYR A 234 -8.99 -5.44 -8.51
N GLY A 235 -8.02 -5.79 -7.69
CA GLY A 235 -6.60 -5.60 -7.92
C GLY A 235 -6.11 -4.28 -7.37
N GLU A 236 -6.75 -3.74 -6.33
CA GLU A 236 -6.31 -2.51 -5.67
C GLU A 236 -4.87 -2.63 -5.14
N GLN A 237 -4.44 -3.87 -4.84
CA GLN A 237 -3.12 -4.21 -4.33
C GLN A 237 -2.55 -5.43 -5.08
N PRO A 238 -1.21 -5.59 -5.18
CA PRO A 238 -0.59 -6.79 -5.71
C PRO A 238 -1.02 -8.02 -4.94
N PHE A 239 -1.28 -9.10 -5.68
CA PHE A 239 -1.58 -10.36 -5.04
C PHE A 239 -0.30 -11.01 -4.49
N PRO A 240 -0.40 -11.72 -3.35
CA PRO A 240 0.68 -12.57 -2.88
C PRO A 240 1.11 -13.57 -3.96
N ASP A 241 2.40 -13.93 -4.00
CA ASP A 241 2.98 -14.80 -5.04
C ASP A 241 2.22 -16.13 -5.20
N HIS A 242 1.73 -16.72 -4.11
CA HIS A 242 0.98 -17.98 -4.13
C HIS A 242 -0.43 -17.85 -4.72
N GLN A 243 -0.94 -16.63 -4.88
CA GLN A 243 -2.25 -16.32 -5.46
C GLN A 243 -2.13 -15.69 -6.86
N LEU A 244 -0.96 -15.13 -7.18
CA LEU A 244 -0.69 -14.48 -8.44
C LEU A 244 -0.62 -15.51 -9.58
N GLN A 245 -1.53 -15.37 -10.55
CA GLN A 245 -1.53 -16.21 -11.75
C GLN A 245 -0.47 -15.76 -12.76
N PRO A 246 0.05 -16.65 -13.63
CA PRO A 246 0.93 -16.28 -14.73
C PRO A 246 0.28 -15.24 -15.68
N PRO A 247 1.05 -14.34 -16.31
CA PRO A 247 0.50 -13.28 -17.17
C PRO A 247 -0.46 -13.74 -18.27
N PRO A 248 -0.25 -14.89 -18.97
CA PRO A 248 -1.21 -15.37 -19.98
C PRO A 248 -2.63 -15.52 -19.42
N ASN A 249 -2.79 -16.04 -18.19
CA ASN A 249 -4.10 -16.28 -17.59
C ASN A 249 -4.88 -14.98 -17.38
N TYR A 250 -4.20 -13.89 -17.01
CA TYR A 250 -4.82 -12.56 -16.89
C TYR A 250 -5.16 -11.96 -18.25
N ARG A 251 -4.29 -12.14 -19.27
CA ARG A 251 -4.58 -11.65 -20.63
C ARG A 251 -5.83 -12.32 -21.21
N ASP A 252 -5.99 -13.62 -21.00
CA ASP A 252 -7.19 -14.35 -21.41
C ASP A 252 -8.44 -13.87 -20.65
N ASP A 253 -8.30 -13.57 -19.35
CA ASP A 253 -9.43 -13.04 -18.55
C ASP A 253 -9.85 -11.65 -19.02
N ILE A 254 -8.89 -10.77 -19.30
CA ILE A 254 -9.14 -9.42 -19.85
C ILE A 254 -9.74 -9.50 -21.25
N ALA A 255 -9.34 -10.48 -22.06
CA ALA A 255 -9.94 -10.71 -23.38
C ALA A 255 -11.41 -11.17 -23.26
N ALA A 256 -11.73 -12.00 -22.27
CA ALA A 256 -13.10 -12.47 -22.01
C ALA A 256 -13.97 -11.39 -21.33
N TYR A 257 -13.39 -10.62 -20.43
CA TYR A 257 -14.02 -9.55 -19.67
C TYR A 257 -13.21 -8.25 -19.81
N PRO A 258 -13.37 -7.51 -20.93
CA PRO A 258 -12.66 -6.26 -21.15
C PRO A 258 -12.95 -5.25 -20.04
N ARG A 259 -11.90 -4.60 -19.53
CA ARG A 259 -12.00 -3.61 -18.46
C ARG A 259 -11.54 -2.24 -18.96
N PRO A 260 -12.22 -1.15 -18.58
CA PRO A 260 -11.83 0.19 -19.01
C PRO A 260 -10.52 0.66 -18.37
N ARG A 261 -10.21 0.19 -17.15
CA ARG A 261 -8.96 0.49 -16.44
C ARG A 261 -8.43 -0.76 -15.74
N LEU A 262 -7.11 -0.89 -15.74
CA LEU A 262 -6.40 -1.91 -14.98
C LEU A 262 -5.52 -1.23 -13.93
N PRO A 263 -5.44 -1.78 -12.70
CA PRO A 263 -4.44 -1.35 -11.73
C PRO A 263 -3.03 -1.38 -12.35
N ILE A 264 -2.23 -0.35 -12.09
CA ILE A 264 -0.93 -0.16 -12.77
C ILE A 264 0.02 -1.31 -12.49
N TRP A 265 0.04 -1.84 -11.28
CA TRP A 265 0.86 -3.02 -10.96
C TRP A 265 0.51 -4.23 -11.82
N MET A 266 -0.79 -4.45 -12.11
CA MET A 266 -1.25 -5.57 -12.94
C MET A 266 -0.91 -5.32 -14.41
N ALA A 267 -1.09 -4.08 -14.88
CA ALA A 267 -0.74 -3.72 -16.24
C ALA A 267 0.78 -3.86 -16.50
N GLY A 268 1.61 -3.42 -15.54
CA GLY A 268 3.05 -3.64 -15.56
C GLY A 268 3.39 -5.14 -15.52
N TYR A 269 2.80 -5.91 -14.61
CA TYR A 269 3.02 -7.36 -14.51
C TYR A 269 2.70 -8.08 -15.83
N LEU A 270 1.64 -7.66 -16.51
CA LEU A 270 1.27 -8.16 -17.84
C LEU A 270 2.24 -7.73 -18.93
N ALA A 271 2.86 -6.56 -18.84
CA ALA A 271 3.88 -6.09 -19.77
C ALA A 271 5.22 -6.83 -19.55
N GLY A 272 5.53 -7.15 -18.29
CA GLY A 272 6.67 -7.97 -17.87
C GLY A 272 8.04 -7.34 -18.17
N PRO A 273 9.13 -8.14 -18.07
CA PRO A 273 10.50 -7.63 -18.24
C PRO A 273 10.79 -7.20 -19.68
N THR A 274 9.97 -7.60 -20.66
CA THR A 274 10.11 -7.12 -22.04
C THR A 274 9.80 -5.64 -22.19
N ALA A 275 9.06 -5.05 -21.25
CA ALA A 275 8.70 -3.64 -21.28
C ALA A 275 9.85 -2.72 -20.84
N GLN A 276 10.57 -3.10 -19.77
CA GLN A 276 11.52 -2.21 -19.10
C GLN A 276 12.82 -2.91 -18.65
N GLY A 277 12.92 -4.22 -18.83
CA GLY A 277 14.12 -4.99 -18.54
C GLY A 277 15.26 -4.63 -19.49
N ARG A 278 16.48 -4.71 -18.96
CA ARG A 278 17.70 -4.28 -19.61
C ARG A 278 18.84 -5.20 -19.15
N THR A 279 18.86 -6.42 -19.68
CA THR A 279 19.94 -7.39 -19.40
C THR A 279 21.31 -6.82 -19.78
N PRO A 280 22.42 -7.30 -19.22
CA PRO A 280 23.76 -6.81 -19.57
C PRO A 280 24.06 -6.81 -21.09
N ALA A 281 23.59 -7.85 -21.80
CA ALA A 281 23.75 -7.93 -23.25
C ALA A 281 22.91 -6.87 -23.99
N GLN A 282 21.67 -6.63 -23.55
CA GLN A 282 20.82 -5.57 -24.11
C GLN A 282 21.39 -4.19 -23.83
N ALA A 283 21.87 -3.94 -22.60
CA ALA A 283 22.49 -2.67 -22.20
C ALA A 283 23.72 -2.35 -23.06
N SER A 284 24.61 -3.33 -23.25
CA SER A 284 25.80 -3.16 -24.10
C SER A 284 25.43 -2.86 -25.55
N LYS A 285 24.47 -3.59 -26.11
CA LYS A 285 24.01 -3.38 -27.49
C LYS A 285 23.37 -1.99 -27.66
N ALA A 286 22.52 -1.59 -26.70
CA ALA A 286 21.86 -0.29 -26.71
C ALA A 286 22.87 0.86 -26.61
N ALA A 287 23.81 0.80 -25.66
CA ALA A 287 24.84 1.82 -25.49
C ALA A 287 25.68 2.03 -26.76
N SER A 288 26.10 0.95 -27.43
CA SER A 288 26.84 1.06 -28.70
C SER A 288 25.99 1.66 -29.82
N ALA A 289 24.72 1.28 -29.92
CA ALA A 289 23.81 1.80 -30.94
C ALA A 289 23.50 3.29 -30.74
N GLU A 290 23.30 3.71 -29.49
CA GLU A 290 23.03 5.11 -29.13
C GLU A 290 24.25 6.00 -29.34
N GLN A 291 25.44 5.51 -28.98
CA GLN A 291 26.69 6.20 -29.27
C GLN A 291 26.90 6.40 -30.77
N ALA A 292 26.61 5.38 -31.59
CA ALA A 292 26.66 5.48 -33.05
C ALA A 292 25.58 6.42 -33.62
N GLY A 293 24.40 6.43 -33.00
CA GLY A 293 23.28 7.30 -33.37
C GLY A 293 23.37 8.73 -32.82
N GLY A 294 24.37 9.05 -32.01
CA GLY A 294 24.53 10.36 -31.38
C GLY A 294 23.47 10.69 -30.33
N ARG A 295 22.71 9.71 -29.83
CA ARG A 295 21.78 9.90 -28.71
C ARG A 295 22.59 10.12 -27.44
N ARG A 296 22.25 11.17 -26.69
CA ARG A 296 22.95 11.54 -25.46
C ARG A 296 22.00 11.51 -24.28
N PRO A 297 22.51 11.21 -23.09
CA PRO A 297 21.74 11.36 -21.88
C PRO A 297 21.59 12.84 -21.51
N THR A 298 20.64 13.11 -20.62
CA THR A 298 20.39 14.44 -20.08
C THR A 298 21.12 14.58 -18.75
N GLU A 299 22.04 15.54 -18.65
CA GLU A 299 22.60 15.95 -17.35
C GLU A 299 21.50 16.64 -16.54
N THR A 300 21.49 16.42 -15.24
CA THR A 300 20.42 16.91 -14.36
C THR A 300 20.93 17.21 -12.96
N ASP A 301 20.30 18.19 -12.32
CA ASP A 301 20.40 18.57 -10.91
C ASP A 301 19.11 18.25 -10.13
N ASP A 302 18.25 17.37 -10.69
CA ASP A 302 17.01 16.89 -10.08
C ASP A 302 17.24 16.27 -8.69
N ILE A 303 18.44 15.73 -8.45
CA ILE A 303 18.85 15.05 -7.22
C ILE A 303 20.14 15.69 -6.72
N GLU A 304 20.22 15.85 -5.40
CA GLU A 304 21.43 16.32 -4.71
C GLU A 304 22.65 15.43 -5.06
N PRO A 305 23.88 15.98 -5.03
CA PRO A 305 25.09 15.23 -5.32
C PRO A 305 25.16 13.88 -4.59
N LEU A 306 25.74 12.86 -5.23
CA LEU A 306 25.78 11.50 -4.68
C LEU A 306 26.28 11.42 -3.23
N PRO A 307 27.36 12.12 -2.81
CA PRO A 307 27.82 12.09 -1.42
C PRO A 307 26.76 12.59 -0.43
N ASP A 308 26.06 13.67 -0.76
CA ASP A 308 25.01 14.26 0.07
C ASP A 308 23.79 13.34 0.17
N THR A 309 23.34 12.82 -0.98
CA THR A 309 22.25 11.85 -1.08
C THR A 309 22.54 10.60 -0.25
N TRP A 310 23.77 10.06 -0.35
CA TRP A 310 24.18 8.87 0.38
C TRP A 310 24.24 9.10 1.90
N ALA A 311 24.83 10.21 2.34
CA ALA A 311 24.93 10.56 3.76
C ALA A 311 23.55 10.76 4.39
N ARG A 312 22.66 11.53 3.74
CA ARG A 312 21.30 11.80 4.24
C ARG A 312 20.47 10.52 4.33
N TRP A 313 20.55 9.65 3.32
CA TRP A 313 19.87 8.35 3.35
C TRP A 313 20.38 7.46 4.48
N ALA A 314 21.70 7.38 4.67
CA ALA A 314 22.31 6.55 5.70
C ALA A 314 21.94 7.02 7.11
N VAL A 315 21.89 8.33 7.35
CA VAL A 315 21.46 8.90 8.64
C VAL A 315 19.98 8.62 8.92
N LEU A 316 19.10 8.73 7.93
CA LEU A 316 17.72 8.30 8.08
C LEU A 316 17.63 6.80 8.37
N ALA A 317 18.37 5.96 7.64
CA ALA A 317 18.38 4.52 7.87
C ALA A 317 18.83 4.16 9.29
N ALA A 318 19.88 4.83 9.78
CA ALA A 318 20.34 4.70 11.16
C ALA A 318 19.28 5.12 12.17
N THR A 319 18.59 6.23 11.93
CA THR A 319 17.54 6.75 12.82
C THR A 319 16.35 5.78 12.92
N TYR A 320 15.84 5.30 11.78
CA TYR A 320 14.74 4.33 11.77
C TYR A 320 15.13 2.99 12.39
N THR A 321 16.37 2.52 12.12
CA THR A 321 16.87 1.25 12.67
C THR A 321 17.08 1.35 14.18
N GLY A 322 17.65 2.45 14.67
CA GLY A 322 17.84 2.67 16.11
C GLY A 322 16.54 2.84 16.87
N ALA A 323 15.50 3.37 16.22
CA ALA A 323 14.14 3.41 16.76
C ALA A 323 13.43 2.04 16.70
N GLN A 324 14.10 0.98 16.24
CA GLN A 324 13.54 -0.38 16.03
C GLN A 324 12.31 -0.38 15.11
N SER A 325 12.25 0.57 14.17
CA SER A 325 11.17 0.60 13.18
C SER A 325 11.35 -0.53 12.19
N HIS A 326 10.25 -1.20 11.84
CA HIS A 326 10.23 -2.18 10.75
C HIS A 326 10.13 -1.52 9.36
N TRP A 327 9.89 -0.21 9.33
CA TRP A 327 9.69 0.61 8.13
C TRP A 327 10.84 1.59 7.92
N GLY A 328 10.82 2.29 6.78
CA GLY A 328 11.76 3.36 6.45
C GLY A 328 13.01 2.90 5.69
N PRO A 329 13.93 3.84 5.42
CA PRO A 329 15.12 3.57 4.60
C PRO A 329 16.07 2.57 5.28
N ARG A 330 16.80 1.80 4.47
CA ARG A 330 17.85 0.87 4.92
C ARG A 330 19.10 0.99 4.08
N ILE A 331 20.24 0.67 4.71
CA ILE A 331 21.55 0.52 4.09
C ILE A 331 21.99 -0.95 4.18
N ALA A 332 22.49 -1.45 3.06
CA ALA A 332 23.32 -2.63 2.94
C ALA A 332 24.64 -2.23 2.22
N PRO A 333 25.69 -3.08 2.20
CA PRO A 333 26.93 -2.75 1.50
C PRO A 333 26.70 -2.34 0.04
N GLY A 334 26.96 -1.06 -0.27
CA GLY A 334 26.79 -0.49 -1.61
C GLY A 334 25.34 -0.35 -2.09
N LEU A 335 24.35 -0.47 -1.20
CA LEU A 335 22.94 -0.37 -1.55
C LEU A 335 22.17 0.41 -0.47
N ALA A 336 21.45 1.45 -0.90
CA ALA A 336 20.36 2.01 -0.12
C ALA A 336 19.02 1.58 -0.71
N TRP A 337 18.07 1.23 0.14
CA TRP A 337 16.72 0.83 -0.27
C TRP A 337 15.68 1.54 0.59
N TYR A 338 14.56 1.91 -0.04
CA TYR A 338 13.43 2.54 0.60
C TYR A 338 12.13 2.14 -0.09
N GLU A 339 11.10 1.94 0.71
CA GLU A 339 9.74 1.69 0.29
C GLU A 339 8.83 2.44 1.25
N SER A 340 7.97 3.31 0.71
CA SER A 340 6.94 3.99 1.46
C SER A 340 5.79 3.05 1.79
N ASP A 341 4.94 3.46 2.73
CA ASP A 341 3.71 2.75 3.06
C ASP A 341 2.69 2.76 1.90
N ALA A 342 2.81 3.72 0.98
CA ALA A 342 2.08 3.80 -0.28
C ALA A 342 2.68 2.94 -1.41
N ARG A 343 3.69 2.09 -1.14
CA ARG A 343 4.39 1.22 -2.12
C ARG A 343 5.14 1.95 -3.24
N SER A 344 5.39 3.24 -3.04
CA SER A 344 6.37 3.97 -3.82
C SER A 344 7.74 3.66 -3.25
N GLY A 345 8.74 3.43 -4.09
CA GLY A 345 10.03 3.02 -3.56
C GLY A 345 11.14 2.97 -4.59
N SER A 346 12.36 2.86 -4.07
CA SER A 346 13.55 3.01 -4.87
C SER A 346 14.76 2.30 -4.25
N SER A 347 15.78 2.16 -5.07
CA SER A 347 17.08 1.63 -4.68
C SER A 347 18.18 2.50 -5.27
N LEU A 348 19.16 2.84 -4.45
CA LEU A 348 20.41 3.50 -4.84
C LEU A 348 21.55 2.49 -4.72
N TYR A 349 22.08 2.03 -5.85
CA TYR A 349 23.29 1.21 -5.90
C TYR A 349 24.52 2.11 -6.03
N VAL A 350 25.44 2.04 -5.07
CA VAL A 350 26.76 2.68 -5.14
C VAL A 350 27.78 1.66 -5.62
N LEU A 351 28.44 1.99 -6.72
CA LEU A 351 29.32 1.09 -7.46
C LEU A 351 30.78 1.58 -7.41
N PRO A 352 31.76 0.69 -7.61
CA PRO A 352 33.16 1.09 -7.72
C PRO A 352 33.41 2.10 -8.86
N GLY A 353 34.31 3.04 -8.61
CA GLY A 353 34.77 4.02 -9.60
C GLY A 353 33.87 5.25 -9.73
N ASP A 354 33.35 5.76 -8.61
CA ASP A 354 32.47 6.95 -8.56
C ASP A 354 31.25 6.81 -9.48
N ARG A 355 30.54 5.69 -9.32
CA ARG A 355 29.34 5.38 -10.10
C ARG A 355 28.21 5.02 -9.17
N ALA A 356 26.99 5.38 -9.56
CA ALA A 356 25.79 4.93 -8.87
C ALA A 356 24.60 4.82 -9.81
N VAL A 357 23.58 4.09 -9.40
CA VAL A 357 22.28 4.05 -10.07
C VAL A 357 21.19 4.24 -9.03
N LEU A 358 20.41 5.30 -9.18
CA LEU A 358 19.17 5.50 -8.44
C LEU A 358 18.01 5.16 -9.36
N SER A 359 17.20 4.16 -8.99
CA SER A 359 16.05 3.77 -9.80
C SER A 359 14.92 3.29 -8.91
N GLY A 360 13.69 3.42 -9.38
CA GLY A 360 12.51 3.14 -8.58
C GLY A 360 11.23 3.39 -9.33
N GLY A 361 10.13 3.40 -8.59
CA GLY A 361 8.83 3.66 -9.16
C GLY A 361 7.84 4.19 -8.15
N ARG A 362 7.04 5.15 -8.62
CA ARG A 362 5.84 5.62 -7.95
C ARG A 362 4.71 4.62 -8.16
N TRP A 363 4.01 4.25 -7.08
CA TRP A 363 2.97 3.21 -7.10
C TRP A 363 1.92 3.41 -8.20
N ASN A 364 1.42 4.65 -8.33
CA ASN A 364 0.47 5.06 -9.37
C ASN A 364 1.08 6.13 -10.29
N SER A 365 2.29 5.87 -10.81
CA SER A 365 2.98 6.77 -11.74
C SER A 365 2.07 7.28 -12.87
N PRO A 366 1.88 8.60 -13.02
CA PRO A 366 1.14 9.18 -14.14
C PRO A 366 1.72 8.79 -15.50
N LEU A 367 3.05 8.62 -15.60
CA LEU A 367 3.73 8.16 -16.82
C LEU A 367 3.36 6.72 -17.18
N LEU A 368 3.30 5.81 -16.19
CA LEU A 368 2.89 4.42 -16.43
C LEU A 368 1.38 4.30 -16.68
N VAL A 369 0.55 5.14 -16.06
CA VAL A 369 -0.87 5.28 -16.40
C VAL A 369 -1.03 5.68 -17.87
N ALA A 370 -0.25 6.66 -18.33
CA ALA A 370 -0.22 7.09 -19.73
C ALA A 370 0.13 5.92 -20.66
N ALA A 371 1.23 5.24 -20.36
CA ALA A 371 1.74 4.18 -21.21
C ALA A 371 0.78 2.98 -21.29
N TYR A 372 0.33 2.49 -20.13
CA TYR A 372 -0.44 1.25 -20.08
C TYR A 372 -1.93 1.41 -20.34
N GLN A 373 -2.54 2.51 -19.92
CA GLN A 373 -3.98 2.71 -20.09
C GLN A 373 -4.31 3.54 -21.33
N ARG A 374 -3.47 4.53 -21.68
CA ARG A 374 -3.70 5.40 -22.85
C ARG A 374 -2.87 5.02 -24.07
N HIS A 375 -2.11 3.92 -24.00
CA HIS A 375 -1.31 3.39 -25.09
C HIS A 375 -0.25 4.39 -25.61
N GLU A 376 0.19 5.29 -24.73
CA GLU A 376 1.33 6.16 -25.00
C GLU A 376 2.64 5.34 -24.94
N PRO A 377 3.74 5.82 -25.55
CA PRO A 377 5.04 5.15 -25.39
C PRO A 377 5.47 5.10 -23.91
N LEU A 378 6.12 4.01 -23.51
CA LEU A 378 6.78 3.94 -22.20
C LEU A 378 7.84 5.04 -22.08
N PRO A 379 8.07 5.57 -20.86
CA PRO A 379 9.08 6.58 -20.65
C PRO A 379 10.46 6.05 -21.05
N ASP A 380 11.20 6.85 -21.82
CA ASP A 380 12.55 6.49 -22.25
C ASP A 380 13.57 6.77 -21.12
N LEU A 381 13.59 5.85 -20.16
CA LEU A 381 14.40 5.92 -18.95
C LEU A 381 15.90 5.67 -19.19
N TYR A 382 16.27 5.09 -20.34
CA TYR A 382 17.62 4.59 -20.57
C TYR A 382 18.35 5.22 -21.77
N CYS A 383 17.78 6.26 -22.38
CA CYS A 383 18.44 6.99 -23.46
C CYS A 383 19.82 7.49 -23.02
N GLY A 384 20.87 7.05 -23.71
CA GLY A 384 22.26 7.41 -23.42
C GLY A 384 22.83 6.71 -22.19
N ALA A 385 22.13 5.74 -21.60
CA ALA A 385 22.59 5.04 -20.41
C ALA A 385 23.80 4.14 -20.72
N PRO A 386 24.88 4.21 -19.92
CA PRO A 386 26.03 3.33 -20.07
C PRO A 386 25.67 1.84 -20.00
N ALA A 387 26.51 0.99 -20.59
CA ALA A 387 26.29 -0.47 -20.59
C ALA A 387 26.23 -1.10 -19.18
N TRP A 388 26.83 -0.46 -18.18
CA TRP A 388 26.79 -0.91 -16.79
C TRP A 388 25.48 -0.56 -16.07
N VAL A 389 24.64 0.31 -16.63
CA VAL A 389 23.24 0.51 -16.19
C VAL A 389 22.39 -0.60 -16.81
N ASN A 390 22.18 -1.66 -16.03
CA ASN A 390 21.49 -2.88 -16.44
C ASN A 390 20.79 -3.53 -15.23
N ASP A 391 20.05 -4.62 -15.47
CA ASP A 391 19.22 -5.31 -14.46
C ASP A 391 19.93 -5.68 -13.14
N SER A 392 21.25 -5.75 -13.12
CA SER A 392 22.02 -6.09 -11.90
C SER A 392 22.12 -4.93 -10.90
N VAL A 393 21.84 -3.70 -11.34
CA VAL A 393 21.97 -2.45 -10.56
C VAL A 393 20.71 -1.58 -10.66
N LEU A 394 19.62 -2.14 -11.19
CA LEU A 394 18.32 -1.49 -11.28
C LEU A 394 17.39 -2.02 -10.19
N ASN A 395 16.43 -1.19 -9.79
CA ASN A 395 15.35 -1.60 -8.92
C ASN A 395 14.54 -2.74 -9.56
N SER A 396 14.16 -3.74 -8.77
CA SER A 396 13.45 -4.94 -9.22
C SER A 396 12.11 -4.64 -9.93
N ARG A 397 11.56 -3.44 -9.75
CA ARG A 397 10.41 -2.94 -10.52
C ARG A 397 10.60 -3.01 -12.04
N ASN A 398 11.84 -2.96 -12.55
CA ASN A 398 12.13 -3.15 -13.97
C ASN A 398 11.70 -4.52 -14.53
N GLN A 399 11.61 -5.54 -13.67
CA GLN A 399 11.18 -6.90 -14.05
C GLN A 399 9.67 -6.99 -14.26
N ASN A 400 8.91 -6.06 -13.68
CA ASN A 400 7.45 -6.07 -13.68
C ASN A 400 6.86 -4.83 -14.36
N GLY A 401 7.64 -4.08 -15.15
CA GLY A 401 7.12 -2.90 -15.85
C GLY A 401 6.69 -1.75 -14.92
N LEU A 402 7.24 -1.66 -13.71
CA LEU A 402 6.86 -0.65 -12.71
C LEU A 402 7.95 0.39 -12.43
N LEU A 403 8.99 0.43 -13.25
CA LEU A 403 10.01 1.44 -13.13
C LEU A 403 9.47 2.75 -13.72
N SER A 404 9.42 3.83 -12.94
CA SER A 404 9.01 5.15 -13.43
C SER A 404 10.15 6.14 -13.56
N PHE A 405 11.31 5.87 -12.96
CA PHE A 405 12.52 6.68 -13.12
C PHE A 405 13.81 5.85 -13.06
N CYS A 406 14.86 6.38 -13.69
CA CYS A 406 16.22 5.85 -13.62
C CYS A 406 17.24 6.98 -13.80
N TYR A 407 18.07 7.19 -12.79
CA TYR A 407 19.18 8.13 -12.77
C TYR A 407 20.48 7.37 -12.54
N TRP A 408 21.57 7.85 -13.12
CA TRP A 408 22.89 7.28 -12.88
C TRP A 408 23.93 8.37 -12.66
N TRP A 409 24.83 8.11 -11.73
CA TRP A 409 25.94 8.99 -11.39
C TRP A 409 27.18 8.56 -12.15
N SER A 410 27.84 9.50 -12.80
CA SER A 410 29.14 9.33 -13.44
C SER A 410 29.83 10.68 -13.55
N ASP A 411 31.15 10.69 -13.34
CA ASP A 411 31.99 11.88 -13.52
C ASP A 411 31.53 13.07 -12.65
N GLY A 412 31.10 12.78 -11.42
CA GLY A 412 30.66 13.79 -10.47
C GLY A 412 29.28 14.42 -10.77
N ARG A 413 28.45 13.79 -11.63
CA ARG A 413 27.17 14.33 -12.07
C ARG A 413 26.08 13.27 -12.18
N TRP A 414 24.83 13.68 -11.97
CA TRP A 414 23.66 12.87 -12.26
C TRP A 414 23.24 13.00 -13.73
N TRP A 415 22.80 11.88 -14.27
CA TRP A 415 22.31 11.73 -15.62
C TRP A 415 20.99 10.97 -15.60
N ARG A 416 20.11 11.29 -16.55
CA ARG A 416 18.88 10.55 -16.81
C ARG A 416 18.66 10.31 -18.30
N GLY A 417 17.68 9.46 -18.59
CA GLY A 417 17.18 9.23 -19.95
C GLY A 417 16.51 10.46 -20.56
N ALA A 418 15.79 10.25 -21.66
CA ALA A 418 15.13 11.34 -22.38
C ALA A 418 13.82 11.78 -21.73
N ALA A 419 13.18 10.88 -20.97
CA ALA A 419 11.99 11.21 -20.19
C ALA A 419 12.37 12.15 -19.03
N ASP A 420 11.53 13.16 -18.82
CA ASP A 420 11.55 13.96 -17.59
C ASP A 420 10.76 13.22 -16.52
N THR A 421 11.42 12.94 -15.40
CA THR A 421 10.90 12.07 -14.33
C THR A 421 11.06 12.71 -12.96
N PHE A 422 11.27 14.02 -12.89
CA PHE A 422 11.43 14.74 -11.62
C PHE A 422 10.24 14.52 -10.68
N ASP A 423 9.01 14.70 -11.19
CA ASP A 423 7.76 14.50 -10.43
C ASP A 423 7.51 13.03 -9.99
N GLU A 424 8.31 12.09 -10.48
CA GLU A 424 8.25 10.67 -10.07
C GLU A 424 9.09 10.40 -8.81
N LEU A 425 9.91 11.36 -8.35
CA LEU A 425 10.84 11.18 -7.24
C LEU A 425 10.25 11.45 -5.84
N ASP A 426 9.15 12.20 -5.75
CA ASP A 426 8.56 12.67 -4.48
C ASP A 426 8.28 11.54 -3.48
N ASP A 427 7.38 10.61 -3.83
CA ASP A 427 6.99 9.51 -2.94
C ASP A 427 8.04 8.38 -2.84
N PRO A 428 8.79 8.04 -3.92
CA PRO A 428 9.74 6.93 -3.89
C PRO A 428 11.08 7.22 -3.22
N LEU A 429 11.36 8.45 -2.79
CA LEU A 429 12.57 8.81 -2.05
C LEU A 429 12.26 9.15 -0.59
N PRO A 430 13.15 8.82 0.35
CA PRO A 430 13.05 9.34 1.71
C PRO A 430 13.33 10.85 1.73
N ALA A 431 13.13 11.52 2.87
CA ALA A 431 13.32 12.98 3.01
C ALA A 431 14.82 13.40 2.96
N ILE A 432 15.43 13.31 1.78
CA ILE A 432 16.87 13.52 1.54
C ILE A 432 17.17 14.80 0.76
N TRP A 433 16.16 15.57 0.38
CA TRP A 433 16.30 16.71 -0.53
C TRP A 433 17.08 17.87 0.08
N THR A 434 16.87 18.13 1.37
CA THR A 434 17.60 19.16 2.08
C THR A 434 18.09 18.65 3.43
N PRO A 435 19.18 19.22 3.99
CA PRO A 435 19.61 18.88 5.34
C PRO A 435 18.51 19.10 6.39
N GLN A 436 17.67 20.12 6.21
CA GLN A 436 16.59 20.42 7.14
C GLN A 436 15.50 19.37 7.08
N GLU A 437 15.03 18.98 5.89
CA GLU A 437 14.03 17.93 5.75
C GLU A 437 14.49 16.59 6.31
N THR A 438 15.77 16.27 6.12
CA THR A 438 16.38 15.08 6.73
C THR A 438 16.33 15.16 8.26
N VAL A 439 16.70 16.30 8.86
CA VAL A 439 16.63 16.49 10.31
C VAL A 439 15.21 16.45 10.84
N ASP A 440 14.26 17.07 10.14
CA ASP A 440 12.84 17.06 10.50
C ASP A 440 12.28 15.63 10.47
N ALA A 441 12.65 14.84 9.45
CA ALA A 441 12.28 13.44 9.37
C ALA A 441 12.92 12.58 10.48
N MET A 442 14.16 12.88 10.88
CA MET A 442 14.78 12.24 12.05
C MET A 442 14.01 12.56 13.33
N ALA A 443 13.75 13.84 13.59
CA ALA A 443 13.03 14.30 14.77
C ALA A 443 11.60 13.74 14.83
N ALA A 444 10.93 13.56 13.69
CA ALA A 444 9.63 12.90 13.62
C ALA A 444 9.65 11.44 14.12
N VAL A 445 10.81 10.76 14.03
CA VAL A 445 10.99 9.39 14.52
C VAL A 445 11.40 9.37 15.99
N VAL A 446 12.38 10.17 16.39
CA VAL A 446 12.99 10.08 17.73
C VAL A 446 12.39 11.02 18.77
N GLY A 447 11.51 11.93 18.34
CA GLY A 447 10.87 12.94 19.17
C GLY A 447 11.54 14.32 19.07
N PRO A 448 10.87 15.38 19.54
CA PRO A 448 11.36 16.76 19.45
C PRO A 448 12.51 17.04 20.43
N GLY A 449 13.27 18.11 20.18
CA GLY A 449 14.31 18.62 21.09
C GLY A 449 15.71 18.04 20.86
N VAL A 450 15.87 17.23 19.81
CA VAL A 450 17.14 16.59 19.42
C VAL A 450 17.67 17.11 18.08
N GLU A 451 17.09 18.19 17.55
CA GLU A 451 17.41 18.74 16.22
C GLU A 451 18.89 19.10 16.09
N ASN A 452 19.51 19.66 17.15
CA ASN A 452 20.94 19.95 17.18
C ASN A 452 21.80 18.67 17.09
N ALA A 453 21.38 17.58 17.75
CA ALA A 453 22.07 16.29 17.66
C ALA A 453 21.91 15.68 16.27
N CYS A 454 20.72 15.79 15.67
CA CYS A 454 20.47 15.37 14.30
C CYS A 454 21.34 16.13 13.29
N HIS A 455 21.43 17.46 13.41
CA HIS A 455 22.33 18.28 12.58
C HIS A 455 23.80 17.87 12.76
N HIS A 456 24.23 17.61 14.00
CA HIS A 456 25.60 17.17 14.27
C HIS A 456 25.90 15.82 13.64
N LEU A 457 25.00 14.85 13.79
CA LEU A 457 25.14 13.53 13.18
C LEU A 457 25.20 13.63 11.64
N LEU A 458 24.35 14.46 11.04
CA LEU A 458 24.35 14.67 9.59
C LEU A 458 25.67 15.29 9.09
N ALA A 459 26.21 16.29 9.81
CA ALA A 459 27.50 16.88 9.49
C ALA A 459 28.65 15.86 9.65
N ALA A 460 28.66 15.09 10.75
CA ALA A 460 29.66 14.05 10.97
C ALA A 460 29.60 12.96 9.88
N ALA A 461 28.41 12.61 9.41
CA ALA A 461 28.19 11.68 8.31
C ALA A 461 28.74 12.21 6.97
N ALA A 462 28.51 13.48 6.65
CA ALA A 462 29.08 14.13 5.47
C ALA A 462 30.63 14.13 5.48
N ASP A 463 31.23 14.27 6.66
CA ASP A 463 32.69 14.26 6.84
C ASP A 463 33.28 12.83 6.96
N HIS A 464 32.47 11.77 6.91
CA HIS A 464 32.88 10.39 7.18
C HIS A 464 33.53 10.19 8.56
N THR A 465 33.01 10.90 9.57
CA THR A 465 33.60 10.94 10.91
C THR A 465 32.68 10.49 12.04
N VAL A 466 31.56 9.86 11.72
CA VAL A 466 30.57 9.42 12.71
C VAL A 466 31.21 8.54 13.78
N ALA A 467 30.96 8.90 15.04
CA ALA A 467 31.22 8.11 16.22
C ALA A 467 29.91 7.59 16.85
N THR A 468 30.01 6.56 17.70
CA THR A 468 28.86 5.99 18.40
C THR A 468 28.15 7.01 19.30
N ASP A 469 28.91 7.94 19.89
CA ASP A 469 28.35 9.02 20.73
C ASP A 469 27.45 9.99 19.94
N ASP A 470 27.77 10.24 18.66
CA ASP A 470 26.95 11.09 17.79
C ASP A 470 25.57 10.47 17.56
N VAL A 471 25.53 9.14 17.39
CA VAL A 471 24.28 8.38 17.26
C VAL A 471 23.52 8.37 18.59
N ALA A 472 24.20 8.10 19.70
CA ALA A 472 23.58 8.07 21.02
C ALA A 472 22.91 9.42 21.38
N ALA A 473 23.51 10.54 20.97
CA ALA A 473 22.97 11.88 21.20
C ALA A 473 21.58 12.08 20.56
N VAL A 474 21.33 11.51 19.38
CA VAL A 474 20.04 11.59 18.68
C VAL A 474 18.92 10.85 19.43
N PHE A 475 19.26 9.82 20.18
CA PHE A 475 18.28 8.98 20.91
C PHE A 475 18.17 9.32 22.41
N THR A 476 18.68 10.47 22.86
CA THR A 476 18.71 10.86 24.29
C THR A 476 17.35 10.89 24.97
N HIS A 477 16.26 11.06 24.21
CA HIS A 477 14.88 11.08 24.71
C HIS A 477 14.07 9.84 24.32
N PHE A 478 14.69 8.84 23.67
CA PHE A 478 14.00 7.66 23.17
C PHE A 478 14.02 6.52 24.20
N ALA A 479 12.85 5.92 24.46
CA ALA A 479 12.73 4.80 25.39
C ALA A 479 13.15 3.50 24.69
N HIS A 480 14.40 3.07 24.91
CA HIS A 480 15.01 1.83 24.37
C HIS A 480 15.52 1.87 22.92
N PRO A 481 16.46 2.76 22.58
CA PRO A 481 17.08 2.77 21.26
C PRO A 481 18.06 1.61 21.07
N ASP A 482 18.15 1.11 19.85
CA ASP A 482 19.20 0.20 19.39
C ASP A 482 20.33 1.00 18.71
N VAL A 483 21.17 1.63 19.53
CA VAL A 483 22.27 2.48 19.06
C VAL A 483 23.30 1.69 18.25
N ASP A 484 23.53 0.42 18.59
CA ASP A 484 24.47 -0.44 17.87
C ASP A 484 23.97 -0.75 16.45
N ALA A 485 22.68 -1.07 16.29
CA ALA A 485 22.09 -1.30 14.98
C ALA A 485 22.07 -0.01 14.14
N ALA A 486 21.80 1.14 14.74
CA ALA A 486 21.88 2.43 14.08
C ALA A 486 23.31 2.76 13.60
N PHE A 487 24.30 2.59 14.48
CA PHE A 487 25.71 2.80 14.13
C PHE A 487 26.17 1.84 13.02
N ASN A 488 25.70 0.59 13.04
CA ASN A 488 25.98 -0.38 11.99
C ASN A 488 25.46 0.08 10.61
N GLN A 489 24.30 0.74 10.50
CA GLN A 489 23.84 1.31 9.22
C GLN A 489 24.84 2.34 8.65
N LEU A 490 25.39 3.22 9.50
CA LEU A 490 26.37 4.23 9.11
C LEU A 490 27.74 3.61 8.78
N SER A 491 28.12 2.54 9.48
CA SER A 491 29.34 1.79 9.19
C SER A 491 29.26 1.05 7.85
N LEU A 492 28.14 0.39 7.56
CA LEU A 492 27.87 -0.23 6.25
C LEU A 492 27.85 0.80 5.11
N ALA A 493 27.47 2.05 5.41
CA ALA A 493 27.54 3.16 4.48
C ALA A 493 28.96 3.72 4.29
N GLY A 494 29.94 3.33 5.11
CA GLY A 494 31.31 3.85 5.08
C GLY A 494 31.43 5.29 5.59
N LEU A 495 30.57 5.69 6.53
CA LEU A 495 30.52 7.06 7.08
C LEU A 495 31.15 7.18 8.49
N THR A 496 31.70 6.08 9.01
CA THR A 496 32.33 6.02 10.33
C THR A 496 33.86 6.10 10.21
N ARG A 497 34.54 6.54 11.28
CA ARG A 497 36.01 6.58 11.35
C ARG A 497 36.68 5.21 11.43
#